data_AF-A0A1B2ZAV4-F1
#
_entry.id   AF-A0A1B2ZAV4-F1
#
_cell.length_a   1.000
_cell.length_b   1.000
_cell.length_c   1.000
_cell.angle_alpha   90.00
_cell.angle_beta   90.00
_cell.angle_gamma   90.00
#
_symmetry.space_group_name_H-M   'P 1'
#
loop_
_entity.id
_entity.type
_entity.pdbx_description
1 polymer ?
#
loop_
_entity_poly.entity_id
_entity_poly.type
_entity_poly.pdbx_seq_one_letter_code
_entity_poly.pdbx_strand_id
1 'polypeptide(L)'
;MDEICAMNYLAHLVLGGSDSDVRLGNFIGDSVKGNKLNDYPESVAAGIRFHRWVDHFADGHPTASHARAALRHRLGRLAPVGVDLLYDHFLAKHFSFCCPDLGELDSYAKFVLEDLATRKMEMPQRSQRFFEGMRQYNWLMGYATELEMQEVCLAMDQRIAKRLGVPSNLGELFIAAEEFGWSELE
;
A
#
# COMPACT_ATOMS: atom_id res chain seq x y z
N MET A 1 15.78 -8.35 -2.20
CA MET A 1 14.43 -8.10 -2.77
C MET A 1 13.46 -7.66 -1.69
N ASP A 2 13.69 -8.02 -0.42
CA ASP A 2 12.98 -7.62 0.81
C ASP A 2 12.90 -6.10 1.14
N GLU A 3 13.17 -5.23 0.17
CA GLU A 3 13.38 -3.81 0.40
C GLU A 3 12.56 -2.87 -0.49
N ILE A 4 11.89 -3.38 -1.53
CA ILE A 4 10.81 -2.66 -2.19
C ILE A 4 9.51 -3.19 -1.58
N CYS A 5 9.19 -2.71 -0.38
CA CYS A 5 7.86 -2.88 0.20
C CYS A 5 6.93 -2.00 -0.61
N ALA A 6 6.30 -2.58 -1.61
CA ALA A 6 5.00 -2.10 -1.98
C ALA A 6 4.01 -2.86 -1.11
N MET A 7 3.09 -2.09 -0.59
CA MET A 7 2.03 -2.56 0.25
C MET A 7 0.77 -1.96 -0.29
N ASN A 8 -0.30 -2.71 -0.15
CA ASN A 8 -1.65 -2.25 -0.35
C ASN A 8 -2.08 -1.36 0.83
N TYR A 9 -1.49 -0.16 0.94
CA TYR A 9 -1.60 0.65 2.16
C TYR A 9 -3.04 0.99 2.50
N LEU A 10 -3.89 1.27 1.50
CA LEU A 10 -5.29 1.58 1.77
C LEU A 10 -6.02 0.34 2.30
N ALA A 11 -5.86 -0.86 1.71
CA ALA A 11 -6.54 -2.03 2.29
C ALA A 11 -6.01 -2.38 3.67
N HIS A 12 -4.70 -2.27 3.94
CA HIS A 12 -4.19 -2.51 5.29
C HIS A 12 -4.76 -1.54 6.32
N LEU A 13 -4.92 -0.26 5.96
CA LEU A 13 -5.53 0.74 6.83
C LEU A 13 -7.02 0.46 7.05
N VAL A 14 -7.74 0.06 6.00
CA VAL A 14 -9.17 -0.28 6.05
C VAL A 14 -9.40 -1.53 6.89
N LEU A 15 -8.68 -2.62 6.62
CA LEU A 15 -8.80 -3.89 7.34
C LEU A 15 -8.34 -3.78 8.79
N GLY A 16 -7.40 -2.87 9.09
CA GLY A 16 -6.95 -2.57 10.45
C GLY A 16 -8.01 -1.92 11.34
N GLY A 17 -9.14 -1.47 10.78
CA GLY A 17 -10.28 -0.96 11.53
C GLY A 17 -10.07 0.43 12.15
N SER A 18 -10.76 0.70 13.28
CA SER A 18 -10.81 2.03 13.91
C SER A 18 -9.79 2.23 15.02
N ASP A 19 -9.20 1.16 15.57
CA ASP A 19 -8.25 1.24 16.69
C ASP A 19 -6.91 1.85 16.24
N SER A 20 -6.45 2.89 16.96
CA SER A 20 -5.24 3.63 16.59
C SER A 20 -3.97 2.78 16.71
N ASP A 21 -3.86 1.90 17.71
CA ASP A 21 -2.70 1.02 17.90
C ASP A 21 -2.62 -0.02 16.80
N VAL A 22 -3.75 -0.64 16.47
CA VAL A 22 -3.84 -1.59 15.36
C VAL A 22 -3.54 -0.89 14.03
N ARG A 23 -4.03 0.34 13.81
CA ARG A 23 -3.73 1.14 12.62
C ARG A 23 -2.24 1.46 12.51
N LEU A 24 -1.62 1.94 13.58
CA LEU A 24 -0.17 2.19 13.61
C LEU A 24 0.59 0.90 13.29
N GLY A 25 0.22 -0.20 13.94
CA GLY A 25 0.84 -1.51 13.74
C GLY A 25 0.74 -1.99 12.29
N ASN A 26 -0.43 -1.83 11.66
CA ASN A 26 -0.62 -2.15 10.24
C ASN A 26 0.22 -1.24 9.34
N PHE A 27 0.33 0.04 9.67
CA PHE A 27 1.11 0.97 8.87
C PHE A 27 2.62 0.69 8.90
N ILE A 28 3.14 0.14 10.00
CA ILE A 28 4.58 -0.09 10.19
C ILE A 28 5.02 -1.54 10.03
N GLY A 29 4.11 -2.48 9.72
CA GLY A 29 4.37 -3.92 9.85
C GLY A 29 5.55 -4.43 9.04
N ASP A 30 5.78 -3.83 7.87
CA ASP A 30 6.91 -4.13 6.98
C ASP A 30 8.27 -3.64 7.50
N SER A 31 8.25 -2.56 8.28
CA SER A 31 9.44 -1.92 8.81
C SER A 31 9.88 -2.52 10.15
N VAL A 32 9.00 -3.26 10.82
CA VAL A 32 9.27 -3.94 12.09
C VAL A 32 9.47 -5.43 11.83
N LYS A 33 10.72 -5.92 11.94
CA LYS A 33 11.08 -7.32 11.67
C LYS A 33 11.58 -8.04 12.93
N GLY A 34 11.31 -9.34 13.01
CA GLY A 34 11.87 -10.23 14.04
C GLY A 34 11.56 -9.79 15.46
N ASN A 35 12.57 -9.81 16.33
CA ASN A 35 12.47 -9.49 17.76
C ASN A 35 12.13 -8.03 18.06
N LYS A 36 12.29 -7.10 17.10
CA LYS A 36 11.87 -5.69 17.26
C LYS A 36 10.37 -5.52 17.50
N LEU A 37 9.57 -6.56 17.22
CA LEU A 37 8.16 -6.59 17.58
C LEU A 37 7.96 -6.40 19.10
N ASN A 38 8.89 -6.87 19.91
CA ASN A 38 8.83 -6.80 21.37
C ASN A 38 9.07 -5.38 21.92
N ASP A 39 9.53 -4.44 21.07
CA ASP A 39 9.75 -3.04 21.44
C ASP A 39 8.44 -2.23 21.44
N TYR A 40 7.34 -2.81 20.98
CA TYR A 40 6.04 -2.17 20.83
C TYR A 40 5.03 -2.64 21.90
N PRO A 41 4.08 -1.78 22.30
CA PRO A 41 2.92 -2.20 23.08
C PRO A 41 2.17 -3.35 22.38
N GLU A 42 1.55 -4.24 23.17
CA GLU A 42 0.94 -5.47 22.64
C GLU A 42 -0.15 -5.21 21.60
N SER A 43 -0.91 -4.12 21.74
CA SER A 43 -1.91 -3.67 20.76
C SER A 43 -1.30 -3.28 19.41
N VAL A 44 -0.18 -2.54 19.42
CA VAL A 44 0.57 -2.18 18.21
C VAL A 44 1.22 -3.41 17.59
N ALA A 45 1.78 -4.29 18.43
CA ALA A 45 2.33 -5.56 17.99
C ALA A 45 1.26 -6.46 17.35
N ALA A 46 0.02 -6.44 17.85
CA ALA A 46 -1.11 -7.11 17.24
C ALA A 46 -1.42 -6.56 15.85
N GLY A 47 -1.40 -5.23 15.67
CA GLY A 47 -1.54 -4.61 14.33
C GLY A 47 -0.44 -5.05 13.35
N ILE A 48 0.82 -5.13 13.80
CA ILE A 48 1.94 -5.62 12.98
C ILE A 48 1.74 -7.09 12.57
N ARG A 49 1.27 -7.94 13.49
CA ARG A 49 0.97 -9.34 13.18
C ARG A 49 -0.22 -9.46 12.23
N PHE A 50 -1.23 -8.59 12.39
CA PHE A 50 -2.40 -8.56 11.53
C PHE A 50 -2.03 -8.18 10.09
N HIS A 51 -1.21 -7.15 9.89
CA HIS A 51 -0.62 -6.83 8.58
C HIS A 51 -0.02 -8.08 7.94
N ARG A 52 0.90 -8.77 8.63
CA ARG A 52 1.59 -9.93 8.06
C ARG A 52 0.62 -11.06 7.71
N TRP A 53 -0.46 -11.18 8.47
CA TRP A 53 -1.52 -12.14 8.18
C TRP A 53 -2.29 -11.74 6.90
N VAL A 54 -2.63 -10.46 6.74
CA VAL A 54 -3.26 -9.93 5.52
C VAL A 54 -2.36 -10.17 4.31
N ASP A 55 -1.07 -9.81 4.40
CA ASP A 55 -0.09 -10.07 3.33
C ASP A 55 -0.05 -11.55 2.95
N HIS A 56 0.11 -12.42 3.95
CA HIS A 56 0.18 -13.86 3.71
C HIS A 56 -1.08 -14.41 3.04
N PHE A 57 -2.24 -13.92 3.47
CA PHE A 57 -3.52 -14.30 2.88
C PHE A 57 -3.64 -13.82 1.43
N ALA A 58 -3.35 -12.54 1.17
CA ALA A 58 -3.45 -11.94 -0.16
C ALA A 58 -2.44 -12.56 -1.13
N ASP A 59 -1.19 -12.77 -0.69
CA ASP A 59 -0.14 -13.37 -1.51
C ASP A 59 -0.43 -14.79 -1.93
N GLY A 60 -1.07 -15.56 -1.04
CA GLY A 60 -1.51 -16.93 -1.31
C GLY A 60 -2.75 -17.03 -2.19
N HIS A 61 -3.45 -15.92 -2.47
CA HIS A 61 -4.69 -15.96 -3.23
C HIS A 61 -4.44 -16.17 -4.73
N PRO A 62 -5.18 -17.09 -5.41
CA PRO A 62 -4.99 -17.35 -6.85
C PRO A 62 -5.15 -16.10 -7.73
N THR A 63 -6.07 -15.20 -7.39
CA THR A 63 -6.27 -13.92 -8.11
C THR A 63 -5.01 -13.06 -8.09
N ALA A 64 -4.32 -12.94 -6.95
CA ALA A 64 -3.08 -12.17 -6.87
C ALA A 64 -1.98 -12.81 -7.72
N SER A 65 -1.89 -14.15 -7.73
CA SER A 65 -0.96 -14.86 -8.62
C SER A 65 -1.27 -14.63 -10.10
N HIS A 66 -2.55 -14.62 -10.47
CA HIS A 66 -2.99 -14.36 -11.84
C HIS A 66 -2.64 -12.94 -12.28
N ALA A 67 -3.00 -11.93 -11.47
CA ALA A 67 -2.67 -10.53 -11.73
C ALA A 67 -1.15 -10.30 -11.83
N ARG A 68 -0.34 -10.94 -10.96
CA ARG A 68 1.13 -10.84 -11.05
C ARG A 68 1.66 -11.41 -12.36
N ALA A 69 1.10 -12.52 -12.84
CA ALA A 69 1.47 -13.10 -14.13
C ALA A 69 1.09 -12.18 -15.30
N ALA A 70 -0.11 -11.58 -15.23
CA ALA A 70 -0.59 -10.61 -16.21
C ALA A 70 0.36 -9.41 -16.34
N LEU A 71 0.73 -8.78 -15.22
CA LEU A 71 1.58 -7.58 -15.22
C LEU A 71 3.07 -7.87 -15.48
N ARG A 72 3.48 -9.14 -15.46
CA ARG A 72 4.89 -9.56 -15.54
C ARG A 72 5.57 -9.11 -16.83
N HIS A 73 4.84 -9.06 -17.94
CA HIS A 73 5.37 -8.74 -19.26
C HIS A 73 5.97 -7.33 -19.33
N ARG A 74 5.34 -6.37 -18.64
CA ARG A 74 5.85 -5.00 -18.50
C ARG A 74 6.66 -4.84 -17.23
N LEU A 75 6.05 -5.04 -16.07
CA LEU A 75 6.64 -4.66 -14.79
C LEU A 75 7.74 -5.60 -14.31
N GLY A 76 7.89 -6.78 -14.90
CA GLY A 76 8.92 -7.75 -14.55
C GLY A 76 8.91 -8.07 -13.05
N ARG A 77 10.00 -7.75 -12.36
CA ARG A 77 10.14 -8.00 -10.91
C ARG A 77 9.24 -7.11 -10.05
N LEU A 78 8.73 -6.02 -10.61
CA LEU A 78 7.83 -5.09 -9.94
C LEU A 78 6.36 -5.47 -10.14
N ALA A 79 6.04 -6.59 -10.81
CA ALA A 79 4.66 -7.04 -10.95
C ALA A 79 3.92 -7.21 -9.61
N PRO A 80 4.51 -7.77 -8.53
CA PRO A 80 3.86 -7.80 -7.21
C PRO A 80 3.50 -6.40 -6.71
N VAL A 81 4.44 -5.45 -6.82
CA VAL A 81 4.21 -4.04 -6.46
C VAL A 81 3.06 -3.43 -7.26
N GLY A 82 3.02 -3.72 -8.57
CA GLY A 82 1.94 -3.28 -9.43
C GLY A 82 0.57 -3.83 -9.01
N VAL A 83 0.50 -5.09 -8.58
CA VAL A 83 -0.74 -5.68 -8.08
C VAL A 83 -1.21 -4.99 -6.79
N ASP A 84 -0.30 -4.75 -5.83
CA ASP A 84 -0.66 -4.06 -4.58
C ASP A 84 -1.24 -2.67 -4.86
N LEU A 85 -0.59 -1.94 -5.76
CA LEU A 85 -1.00 -0.62 -6.23
C LEU A 85 -2.36 -0.66 -6.96
N LEU A 86 -2.59 -1.64 -7.85
CA LEU A 86 -3.88 -1.78 -8.53
C LEU A 86 -5.01 -2.12 -7.57
N TYR A 87 -4.76 -2.97 -6.58
CA TYR A 87 -5.79 -3.33 -5.60
C TYR A 87 -6.12 -2.14 -4.68
N ASP A 88 -5.14 -1.31 -4.30
CA ASP A 88 -5.37 -0.02 -3.65
C ASP A 88 -6.20 0.91 -4.55
N HIS A 89 -5.91 0.94 -5.86
CA HIS A 89 -6.66 1.72 -6.84
C HIS A 89 -8.12 1.27 -6.94
N PHE A 90 -8.38 -0.03 -7.08
CA PHE A 90 -9.75 -0.57 -7.15
C PHE A 90 -10.52 -0.33 -5.85
N LEU A 91 -9.88 -0.52 -4.70
CA LEU A 91 -10.48 -0.22 -3.40
C LEU A 91 -10.84 1.27 -3.29
N ALA A 92 -9.95 2.17 -3.69
CA ALA A 92 -10.18 3.61 -3.65
C ALA A 92 -11.28 4.05 -4.63
N LYS A 93 -11.27 3.51 -5.86
CA LYS A 93 -12.26 3.80 -6.90
C LYS A 93 -13.68 3.37 -6.49
N HIS A 94 -13.81 2.26 -5.77
CA HIS A 94 -15.09 1.71 -5.31
C HIS A 94 -15.30 1.85 -3.79
N PHE A 95 -14.63 2.81 -3.17
CA PHE A 95 -14.53 2.89 -1.71
C PHE A 95 -15.89 2.88 -1.01
N SER A 96 -16.82 3.73 -1.45
CA SER A 96 -18.15 3.84 -0.82
C SER A 96 -19.01 2.57 -0.98
N PHE A 97 -18.71 1.72 -1.98
CA PHE A 97 -19.35 0.42 -2.14
C PHE A 97 -18.68 -0.67 -1.28
N CYS A 98 -17.35 -0.72 -1.27
CA CYS A 98 -16.59 -1.71 -0.51
C CYS A 98 -16.59 -1.44 1.00
N CYS A 99 -16.73 -0.19 1.41
CA CYS A 99 -16.56 0.28 2.79
C CYS A 99 -17.68 1.27 3.20
N PRO A 100 -18.97 0.90 3.08
CA PRO A 100 -20.08 1.83 3.30
C PRO A 100 -20.11 2.43 4.72
N ASP A 101 -19.63 1.68 5.72
CA ASP A 101 -19.59 2.13 7.12
C ASP A 101 -18.45 3.11 7.42
N LEU A 102 -17.49 3.29 6.51
CA LEU A 102 -16.34 4.19 6.68
C LEU A 102 -16.55 5.57 6.03
N GLY A 103 -17.66 5.76 5.33
CA GLY A 103 -17.98 7.00 4.61
C GLY A 103 -17.18 7.18 3.31
N GLU A 104 -16.95 8.43 2.93
CA GLU A 104 -16.21 8.76 1.69
C GLU A 104 -14.69 8.64 1.90
N LEU A 105 -13.98 8.23 0.83
CA LEU A 105 -12.53 8.01 0.83
C LEU A 105 -11.76 9.22 1.39
N ASP A 106 -12.10 10.44 0.97
CA ASP A 106 -11.44 11.67 1.40
C ASP A 106 -11.50 11.88 2.92
N SER A 107 -12.67 11.64 3.51
CA SER A 107 -12.89 11.80 4.94
C SER A 107 -12.13 10.73 5.72
N TYR A 108 -12.19 9.49 5.23
CA TYR A 108 -11.47 8.37 5.81
C TYR A 108 -9.95 8.57 5.75
N ALA A 109 -9.42 8.93 4.58
CA ALA A 109 -7.99 9.17 4.37
C ALA A 109 -7.48 10.30 5.26
N LYS A 110 -8.22 11.42 5.39
CA LYS A 110 -7.86 12.51 6.31
C LYS A 110 -7.81 12.05 7.76
N PHE A 111 -8.85 11.35 8.22
CA PHE A 111 -8.91 10.79 9.58
C PHE A 111 -7.69 9.90 9.88
N VAL A 112 -7.38 8.98 8.98
CA VAL A 112 -6.23 8.06 9.12
C VAL A 112 -4.90 8.81 9.14
N LEU A 113 -4.70 9.75 8.22
CA LEU A 113 -3.45 10.51 8.14
C LEU A 113 -3.26 11.42 9.36
N GLU A 114 -4.33 11.97 9.94
CA GLU A 114 -4.29 12.76 11.17
C GLU A 114 -3.90 11.89 12.38
N ASP A 115 -4.55 10.73 12.56
CA ASP A 115 -4.22 9.76 13.60
C ASP A 115 -2.74 9.36 13.53
N LEU A 116 -2.28 8.89 12.37
CA LEU A 116 -0.88 8.51 12.14
C LEU A 116 0.11 9.68 12.34
N ALA A 117 -0.29 10.92 12.04
CA ALA A 117 0.57 12.08 12.27
C ALA A 117 0.87 12.31 13.75
N THR A 118 -0.10 12.05 14.64
CA THR A 118 0.10 12.17 16.10
C THR A 118 1.09 11.13 16.63
N ARG A 119 1.25 10.01 15.90
CA ARG A 119 2.05 8.84 16.30
C ARG A 119 3.34 8.68 15.53
N LYS A 120 3.68 9.65 14.68
CA LYS A 120 4.85 9.60 13.78
C LYS A 120 6.16 9.24 14.50
N MET A 121 6.35 9.69 15.74
CA MET A 121 7.58 9.44 16.51
C MET A 121 7.73 7.98 16.96
N GLU A 122 6.65 7.19 16.98
CA GLU A 122 6.67 5.75 17.29
C GLU A 122 7.10 4.90 16.08
N MET A 123 7.02 5.48 14.87
CA MET A 123 7.32 4.77 13.64
C MET A 123 8.84 4.60 13.45
N PRO A 124 9.30 3.49 12.85
CA PRO A 124 10.67 3.40 12.35
C PRO A 124 10.99 4.54 11.38
N GLN A 125 12.24 5.03 11.36
CA GLN A 125 12.63 6.18 10.54
C GLN A 125 12.30 6.02 9.05
N ARG A 126 12.30 4.79 8.53
CA ARG A 126 11.87 4.47 7.17
C ARG A 126 10.39 4.75 6.97
N SER A 127 9.53 4.28 7.87
CA SER A 127 8.09 4.53 7.86
C SER A 127 7.76 6.01 8.04
N GLN A 128 8.54 6.77 8.82
CA GLN A 128 8.36 8.23 8.93
C GLN A 128 8.55 8.95 7.59
N ARG A 129 9.65 8.65 6.87
CA ARG A 129 9.92 9.22 5.54
C ARG A 129 8.85 8.81 4.52
N PHE A 130 8.38 7.57 4.62
CA PHE A 130 7.31 7.07 3.78
C PHE A 130 5.99 7.82 4.04
N PHE A 131 5.59 7.95 5.31
CA PHE A 131 4.42 8.70 5.74
C PHE A 131 4.44 10.16 5.28
N GLU A 132 5.58 10.84 5.39
CA GLU A 132 5.73 12.20 4.87
C GLU A 132 5.47 12.28 3.38
N GLY A 133 5.98 11.31 2.60
CA GLY A 133 5.69 11.21 1.16
C GLY A 133 4.21 10.97 0.89
N MET A 134 3.62 9.98 1.55
CA MET A 134 2.19 9.66 1.42
C MET A 134 1.31 10.89 1.66
N ARG A 135 1.61 11.66 2.70
CA ARG A 135 0.87 12.88 3.05
C ARG A 135 1.16 14.04 2.10
N GLN A 136 2.41 14.24 1.69
CA GLN A 136 2.79 15.34 0.79
C GLN A 136 2.14 15.22 -0.60
N TYR A 137 2.00 13.99 -1.08
CA TYR A 137 1.52 13.69 -2.43
C TYR A 137 0.10 13.08 -2.43
N ASN A 138 -0.63 13.17 -1.30
CA ASN A 138 -2.03 12.74 -1.17
C ASN A 138 -2.30 11.30 -1.66
N TRP A 139 -1.38 10.37 -1.46
CA TRP A 139 -1.45 9.04 -2.09
C TRP A 139 -2.77 8.31 -1.85
N LEU A 140 -3.26 8.25 -0.62
CA LEU A 140 -4.49 7.52 -0.28
C LEU A 140 -5.73 8.03 -1.04
N MET A 141 -5.83 9.34 -1.28
CA MET A 141 -6.91 9.93 -2.06
C MET A 141 -6.64 9.74 -3.56
N GLY A 142 -5.40 9.96 -3.98
CA GLY A 142 -4.95 9.81 -5.36
C GLY A 142 -5.07 8.40 -5.92
N TYR A 143 -5.24 7.39 -5.08
CA TYR A 143 -5.53 6.03 -5.52
C TYR A 143 -6.86 5.94 -6.28
N ALA A 144 -7.83 6.83 -6.08
CA ALA A 144 -9.14 6.70 -6.74
C ALA A 144 -9.13 7.02 -8.25
N THR A 145 -8.11 7.73 -8.75
CA THR A 145 -8.04 8.14 -10.15
C THR A 145 -6.78 7.59 -10.82
N GLU A 146 -6.90 7.21 -12.10
CA GLU A 146 -5.76 6.72 -12.88
C GLU A 146 -4.65 7.76 -12.97
N LEU A 147 -5.01 9.03 -13.22
CA LEU A 147 -4.05 10.12 -13.36
C LEU A 147 -3.20 10.30 -12.09
N GLU A 148 -3.84 10.41 -10.93
CA GLU A 148 -3.12 10.60 -9.67
C GLU A 148 -2.35 9.34 -9.26
N MET A 149 -2.90 8.16 -9.51
CA MET A 149 -2.20 6.91 -9.27
C MET A 149 -0.94 6.77 -10.14
N GLN A 150 -0.98 7.26 -11.38
CA GLN A 150 0.18 7.32 -12.24
C GLN A 150 1.26 8.24 -11.67
N GLU A 151 0.89 9.37 -11.06
CA GLU A 151 1.85 10.24 -10.34
C GLU A 151 2.50 9.52 -9.16
N VAL A 152 1.74 8.72 -8.41
CA VAL A 152 2.29 7.85 -7.34
C VAL A 152 3.30 6.87 -7.91
N CYS A 153 2.97 6.18 -9.00
CA CYS A 153 3.86 5.23 -9.67
C CYS A 153 5.17 5.88 -10.11
N LEU A 154 5.09 7.07 -10.73
CA LEU A 154 6.26 7.84 -11.15
C LEU A 154 7.12 8.30 -9.96
N ALA A 155 6.51 8.73 -8.86
CA ALA A 155 7.23 9.08 -7.64
C ALA A 155 7.95 7.86 -7.02
N MET A 156 7.34 6.67 -7.09
CA MET A 156 7.96 5.41 -6.66
C MET A 156 9.12 5.00 -7.58
N ASP A 157 8.95 5.14 -8.91
CA ASP A 157 10.01 4.86 -9.88
C ASP A 157 11.27 5.68 -9.61
N GLN A 158 11.12 6.99 -9.39
CA GLN A 158 12.25 7.86 -9.07
C GLN A 158 12.99 7.41 -7.81
N ARG A 159 12.25 6.99 -6.77
CA ARG A 159 12.83 6.48 -5.50
C ARG A 159 13.53 5.15 -5.69
N ILE A 160 12.91 4.20 -6.39
CA ILE A 160 13.48 2.88 -6.68
C ILE A 160 14.74 3.03 -7.53
N ALA A 161 14.69 3.85 -8.58
CA ALA A 161 15.81 4.05 -9.48
C ALA A 161 17.00 4.70 -8.77
N LYS A 162 16.75 5.73 -7.95
CA LYS A 162 17.79 6.36 -7.13
C LYS A 162 18.43 5.37 -6.15
N ARG A 163 17.65 4.46 -5.58
CA ARG A 163 18.13 3.48 -4.58
C ARG A 163 18.91 2.34 -5.20
N LEU A 164 18.42 1.78 -6.31
CA LEU A 164 18.99 0.58 -6.93
C LEU A 164 20.00 0.90 -8.04
N GLY A 165 20.08 2.15 -8.49
CA GLY A 165 20.95 2.55 -9.59
C GLY A 165 20.52 2.00 -10.96
N VAL A 166 19.27 1.54 -11.08
CA VAL A 166 18.70 0.99 -12.32
C VAL A 166 17.31 1.57 -12.55
N PRO A 167 16.88 1.79 -13.81
CA PRO A 167 15.52 2.23 -14.09
C PRO A 167 14.46 1.29 -13.48
N SER A 168 13.34 1.89 -13.10
CA SER A 168 12.11 1.23 -12.64
C SER A 168 11.00 1.58 -13.62
N ASN A 169 9.97 0.75 -13.72
CA ASN A 169 8.91 0.89 -14.71
C ASN A 169 7.50 0.75 -14.13
N LEU A 170 7.29 1.12 -12.87
CA LEU A 170 5.95 1.21 -12.27
C LEU A 170 5.07 2.22 -12.99
N GLY A 171 5.63 3.26 -13.60
CA GLY A 171 4.88 4.21 -14.43
C GLY A 171 4.15 3.56 -15.62
N GLU A 172 4.51 2.33 -15.99
CA GLU A 172 3.82 1.53 -17.02
C GLU A 172 2.64 0.70 -16.45
N LEU A 173 2.28 0.84 -15.17
CA LEU A 173 1.26 0.03 -14.51
C LEU A 173 -0.09 0.03 -15.26
N PHE A 174 -0.61 1.20 -15.58
CA PHE A 174 -1.91 1.34 -16.25
C PHE A 174 -1.87 0.87 -17.71
N ILE A 175 -0.73 1.03 -18.38
CA ILE A 175 -0.52 0.46 -19.73
C ILE A 175 -0.56 -1.07 -19.66
N ALA A 176 0.10 -1.66 -18.65
CA ALA A 176 0.09 -3.10 -18.43
C ALA A 176 -1.30 -3.64 -18.09
N ALA A 177 -2.08 -2.87 -17.32
CA ALA A 177 -3.47 -3.22 -16.99
C ALA A 177 -4.38 -3.17 -18.23
N GLU A 178 -4.26 -2.11 -19.03
CA GLU A 178 -5.04 -1.93 -20.27
C GLU A 178 -4.76 -3.05 -21.29
N GLU A 179 -3.49 -3.42 -21.50
CA GLU A 179 -3.10 -4.47 -22.46
C GLU A 179 -3.61 -5.86 -22.09
N PHE A 180 -3.79 -6.12 -20.79
CA PHE A 180 -4.34 -7.37 -20.30
C PHE A 180 -5.87 -7.37 -20.25
N GLY A 181 -6.46 -6.22 -19.90
CA GLY A 181 -7.89 -6.02 -19.74
C GLY A 181 -8.30 -5.84 -18.26
N TRP A 182 -8.96 -4.72 -17.96
CA TRP A 182 -9.37 -4.35 -16.59
C TRP A 182 -10.26 -5.38 -15.90
N SER A 183 -11.19 -6.02 -16.64
CA SER A 183 -12.14 -7.00 -16.07
C SER A 183 -11.49 -8.28 -15.56
N GLU A 184 -10.25 -8.55 -15.94
CA GLU A 184 -9.49 -9.72 -15.48
C GLU A 184 -8.61 -9.38 -14.26
N LEU A 185 -8.51 -8.08 -13.91
CA LEU A 185 -7.68 -7.57 -12.81
C LEU A 185 -8.49 -7.03 -11.64
N GLU A 186 -9.65 -6.43 -11.90
CA GLU A 186 -10.62 -5.87 -10.93
C GLU A 186 -11.53 -6.96 -10.34
#